data_AF-A0A2V6HYD9-F1
#
_entry.id   AF-A0A2V6HYD9-F1
#
_cell.length_a   1.000
_cell.length_b   1.000
_cell.length_c   1.000
_cell.angle_alpha   90.00
_cell.angle_beta   90.00
_cell.angle_gamma   90.00
#
_symmetry.space_group_name_H-M   'P 1'
#
loop_
_entity.id
_entity.type
_entity.pdbx_description
1 polymer ?
#
loop_
_entity_poly.entity_id
_entity_poly.type
_entity_poly.pdbx_seq_one_letter_code
_entity_poly.pdbx_strand_id
1 'polypeptide(L)'
;MKPEKQIPITDHRSPITRANSSDEFAPGASEWPAGLSRREFLRLSGATLALAGLGACTKQPLEKIVPYVEQPEVVIPGKPLRFATATQFNGFGQGLLVTGYEGRPTKIEGNPTHPASLGATSVWAQADVLDLYELAYVVGSTGRRDAKISRCALVHLGPAESRQSQRERRAMRFFQGESRCRTGL
;
A
#
# COMPACT_ATOMS: atom_id res chain seq x y z
N MET A 1 25.21 57.99 -1.96
CA MET A 1 24.05 57.74 -1.07
C MET A 1 23.12 56.79 -1.82
N LYS A 2 23.06 55.47 -1.58
CA LYS A 2 23.76 54.52 -0.69
C LYS A 2 24.31 53.39 -1.58
N PRO A 3 25.56 52.94 -1.44
CA PRO A 3 25.99 51.70 -2.07
C PRO A 3 25.35 50.50 -1.38
N GLU A 4 24.92 49.55 -2.21
CA GLU A 4 24.17 48.34 -1.91
C GLU A 4 24.86 47.48 -0.83
N LYS A 5 24.14 47.18 0.25
CA LYS A 5 24.62 46.33 1.33
C LYS A 5 24.51 44.88 0.88
N GLN A 6 25.59 44.34 0.34
CA GLN A 6 25.69 42.93 0.00
C GLN A 6 25.71 42.13 1.32
N ILE A 7 24.60 41.45 1.61
CA ILE A 7 24.48 40.51 2.73
C ILE A 7 25.22 39.25 2.28
N PRO A 8 26.25 38.76 2.99
CA PRO A 8 26.89 37.51 2.62
C PRO A 8 25.89 36.37 2.80
N ILE A 9 25.64 35.63 1.73
CA ILE A 9 24.95 34.34 1.78
C ILE A 9 25.84 33.45 2.63
N THR A 10 25.47 33.22 3.88
CA THR A 10 26.13 32.21 4.71
C THR A 10 25.86 30.86 4.06
N ASP A 11 26.90 30.27 3.47
CA ASP A 11 26.90 28.88 3.04
C ASP A 11 26.70 28.02 4.30
N HIS A 12 25.49 27.49 4.48
CA HIS A 12 25.13 26.61 5.58
C HIS A 12 25.73 25.20 5.43
N ARG A 13 26.72 24.99 4.55
CA ARG A 13 27.45 23.74 4.47
C ARG A 13 28.34 23.54 5.70
N SER A 14 27.95 22.56 6.50
CA SER A 14 28.72 21.96 7.58
C SER A 14 30.18 21.71 7.18
N PRO A 15 31.16 21.98 8.06
CA PRO A 15 32.60 21.93 7.76
C PRO A 15 33.19 20.50 7.68
N ILE A 16 32.37 19.46 7.64
CA ILE A 16 32.81 18.07 7.88
C ILE A 16 33.39 17.40 6.63
N THR A 17 33.24 17.99 5.44
CA THR A 17 33.72 17.37 4.19
C THR A 17 34.59 18.34 3.39
N ARG A 18 35.78 18.62 3.91
CA ARG A 18 36.91 19.17 3.13
C ARG A 18 38.18 18.39 3.40
N ALA A 19 38.11 17.08 3.16
CA ALA A 19 39.28 16.24 2.95
C ALA A 19 39.28 15.82 1.48
N ASN A 20 40.43 15.97 0.83
CA ASN A 20 40.78 15.61 -0.54
C ASN A 20 39.86 14.57 -1.19
N SER A 21 39.24 14.94 -2.32
CA SER A 21 38.34 14.11 -3.14
C SER A 21 39.01 12.88 -3.79
N SER A 22 40.25 12.55 -3.41
CA SER A 22 41.02 11.43 -3.93
C SER A 22 40.88 10.15 -3.09
N ASP A 23 40.36 10.23 -1.87
CA ASP A 23 40.25 9.10 -0.92
C ASP A 23 38.79 8.70 -0.59
N GLU A 24 37.85 8.91 -1.50
CA GLU A 24 36.45 8.45 -1.33
C GLU A 24 36.30 6.91 -1.37
N PHE A 25 37.35 6.21 -1.83
CA PHE A 25 37.35 4.75 -1.96
C PHE A 25 38.50 4.12 -1.17
N ALA A 26 38.26 2.92 -0.64
CA ALA A 26 39.28 2.15 0.06
C ALA A 26 40.55 1.95 -0.80
N PRO A 27 41.76 1.89 -0.21
CA PRO A 27 43.00 1.73 -0.97
C PRO A 27 42.95 0.47 -1.85
N GLY A 28 43.27 0.64 -3.13
CA GLY A 28 43.17 -0.41 -4.16
C GLY A 28 41.82 -0.49 -4.89
N ALA A 29 40.78 0.22 -4.46
CA ALA A 29 39.47 0.22 -5.14
C ALA A 29 39.45 1.04 -6.45
N SER A 30 40.36 1.99 -6.59
CA SER A 30 40.57 2.79 -7.81
C SER A 30 41.58 2.17 -8.78
N GLU A 31 42.29 1.12 -8.36
CA GLU A 31 43.28 0.41 -9.15
C GLU A 31 42.63 -0.72 -9.95
N TRP A 32 43.10 -0.91 -11.19
CA TRP A 32 42.58 -1.95 -12.05
C TRP A 32 43.33 -3.27 -11.77
N PRO A 33 42.65 -4.43 -11.69
CA PRO A 33 43.30 -5.70 -11.40
C PRO A 33 44.43 -6.01 -12.39
N ALA A 34 45.61 -6.35 -11.86
CA ALA A 34 46.79 -6.66 -12.65
C ALA A 34 46.51 -7.83 -13.61
N GLY A 35 46.73 -7.61 -14.91
CA GLY A 35 46.52 -8.61 -15.96
C GLY A 35 45.20 -8.50 -16.74
N LEU A 36 44.30 -7.58 -16.38
CA LEU A 36 43.14 -7.24 -17.20
C LEU A 36 43.28 -5.79 -17.68
N SER A 37 43.02 -5.50 -18.94
CA SER A 37 42.83 -4.13 -19.41
C SER A 37 41.37 -3.69 -19.30
N ARG A 38 41.10 -2.38 -19.16
CA ARG A 38 39.74 -1.82 -19.24
C ARG A 38 38.99 -2.29 -20.49
N ARG A 39 39.70 -2.39 -21.62
CA ARG A 39 39.16 -2.86 -22.90
C ARG A 39 38.79 -4.33 -22.88
N GLU A 40 39.61 -5.19 -22.27
CA GLU A 40 39.31 -6.62 -22.14
C GLU A 40 38.11 -6.88 -21.25
N PHE A 41 37.96 -6.12 -20.16
CA PHE A 41 36.76 -6.20 -19.33
C PHE A 41 35.49 -5.78 -20.07
N LEU A 42 35.53 -4.67 -20.83
CA LEU A 42 34.40 -4.26 -21.65
C LEU A 42 34.09 -5.27 -22.77
N ARG A 43 35.11 -5.90 -23.35
CA ARG A 43 34.94 -7.00 -24.31
C ARG A 43 34.27 -8.21 -23.68
N LEU A 44 34.73 -8.64 -22.49
CA LEU A 44 34.17 -9.79 -21.78
C LEU A 44 32.73 -9.53 -21.33
N SER A 45 32.50 -8.36 -20.72
CA SER A 45 31.16 -7.93 -20.27
C SER A 45 30.20 -7.72 -21.44
N GLY A 46 30.69 -7.21 -22.57
CA GLY A 46 29.92 -7.09 -23.81
C GLY A 46 29.58 -8.45 -24.42
N ALA A 47 30.53 -9.39 -24.39
CA ALA A 47 30.30 -10.77 -24.85
C ALA A 47 29.26 -11.50 -23.99
N THR A 48 29.29 -11.34 -22.66
CA THR A 48 28.29 -11.94 -21.76
C THR A 48 26.91 -11.31 -21.94
N LEU A 49 26.83 -9.97 -22.09
CA LEU A 49 25.57 -9.28 -22.40
C LEU A 49 25.00 -9.69 -23.75
N ALA A 50 25.83 -9.81 -24.79
CA ALA A 50 25.39 -10.25 -26.10
C ALA A 50 24.84 -11.68 -26.05
N LEU A 51 25.55 -12.59 -25.38
CA LEU A 51 25.15 -14.00 -25.28
C LEU A 51 23.89 -14.18 -24.41
N ALA A 52 23.74 -13.40 -23.34
CA ALA A 52 22.51 -13.33 -22.55
C ALA A 52 21.34 -12.71 -23.34
N GLY A 53 21.62 -11.70 -24.18
CA GLY A 53 20.63 -11.02 -25.02
C GLY A 53 20.05 -11.88 -26.13
N LEU A 54 20.78 -12.89 -26.62
CA LEU A 54 20.25 -13.86 -27.59
C LEU A 54 19.07 -14.67 -27.03
N GLY A 55 19.04 -14.93 -25.72
CA GLY A 55 17.91 -15.58 -25.04
C GLY A 55 16.77 -14.62 -24.68
N ALA A 56 16.98 -13.32 -24.74
CA ALA A 56 15.98 -12.30 -24.40
C ALA A 56 14.97 -12.06 -25.54
N CYS A 57 15.32 -12.39 -26.79
CA CYS A 57 14.42 -12.30 -27.94
C CYS A 57 13.52 -13.55 -28.07
N THR A 58 12.97 -14.03 -26.96
CA THR A 58 11.96 -15.11 -26.98
C THR A 58 10.58 -14.53 -27.24
N LYS A 59 9.69 -15.33 -27.85
CA LYS A 59 8.31 -14.95 -28.10
C LYS A 59 7.62 -14.69 -26.76
N GLN A 60 7.12 -13.47 -26.55
CA GLN A 60 6.31 -13.15 -25.37
C GLN A 60 5.12 -14.13 -25.31
N PRO A 61 4.84 -14.73 -24.14
CA PRO A 61 3.73 -15.65 -23.99
C PRO A 61 2.43 -14.98 -24.41
N LEU A 62 1.51 -15.76 -24.99
CA LEU A 62 0.20 -15.26 -25.42
C LEU A 62 -0.62 -14.85 -24.19
N GLU A 63 -0.76 -13.54 -23.99
CA GLU A 63 -1.65 -12.97 -22.97
C GLU A 63 -3.10 -13.06 -23.44
N LYS A 64 -3.97 -13.59 -22.59
CA LYS A 64 -5.41 -13.71 -22.88
C LYS A 64 -6.11 -12.43 -22.47
N ILE A 65 -6.75 -11.77 -23.42
CA ILE A 65 -7.62 -10.62 -23.17
C ILE A 65 -9.05 -11.14 -23.04
N VAL A 66 -9.65 -11.03 -21.85
CA VAL A 66 -11.00 -11.51 -21.55
C VAL A 66 -11.93 -10.30 -21.43
N PRO A 67 -12.90 -10.11 -22.37
CA PRO A 67 -13.88 -9.04 -22.25
C PRO A 67 -14.97 -9.37 -21.22
N TYR A 68 -15.70 -8.36 -20.79
CA TYR A 68 -16.91 -8.53 -20.00
C TYR A 68 -17.97 -9.30 -20.81
N VAL A 69 -18.66 -10.24 -20.15
CA VAL A 69 -19.83 -10.92 -20.74
C VAL A 69 -20.99 -9.93 -20.85
N GLU A 70 -21.22 -9.17 -19.79
CA GLU A 70 -22.19 -8.07 -19.72
C GLU A 70 -21.45 -6.85 -19.15
N GLN A 71 -21.22 -5.85 -19.98
CA GLN A 71 -20.50 -4.65 -19.56
C GLN A 71 -21.45 -3.65 -18.90
N PRO A 72 -21.20 -3.22 -17.65
CA PRO A 72 -21.96 -2.15 -17.04
C PRO A 72 -21.57 -0.79 -17.64
N GLU A 73 -22.56 0.09 -17.84
CA GLU A 73 -22.40 1.39 -18.54
C GLU A 73 -21.38 2.32 -17.87
N VAL A 74 -21.25 2.22 -16.55
CA VAL A 74 -20.36 3.10 -15.76
C VAL A 74 -18.89 2.69 -15.92
N VAL A 75 -18.59 1.43 -16.28
CA VAL A 75 -17.22 0.91 -16.32
C VAL A 75 -16.68 0.93 -17.74
N ILE A 76 -15.87 1.95 -18.02
CA ILE A 76 -15.10 2.06 -19.26
C ILE A 76 -13.67 1.55 -18.99
N PRO A 77 -13.22 0.47 -19.66
CA PRO A 77 -11.87 -0.06 -19.50
C PRO A 77 -10.82 1.03 -19.71
N GLY A 78 -9.83 1.09 -18.83
CA GLY A 78 -8.76 2.09 -18.86
C GLY A 78 -9.10 3.48 -18.31
N LYS A 79 -10.36 3.77 -17.96
CA LYS A 79 -10.72 5.02 -17.28
C LYS A 79 -10.88 4.80 -15.76
N PRO A 80 -10.24 5.63 -14.91
CA PRO A 80 -10.42 5.53 -13.48
C PRO A 80 -11.82 5.99 -13.06
N LEU A 81 -12.46 5.22 -12.19
CA LEU A 81 -13.70 5.59 -11.52
C LEU A 81 -13.40 6.02 -10.09
N ARG A 82 -14.00 7.15 -9.66
CA ARG A 82 -13.80 7.70 -8.33
C ARG A 82 -15.10 7.60 -7.53
N PHE A 83 -15.06 6.89 -6.41
CA PHE A 83 -16.20 6.69 -5.52
C PHE A 83 -16.00 7.47 -4.22
N ALA A 84 -17.02 8.19 -3.78
CA ALA A 84 -17.03 8.83 -2.48
C ALA A 84 -17.40 7.79 -1.41
N THR A 85 -16.49 7.52 -0.48
CA THR A 85 -16.67 6.55 0.63
C THR A 85 -16.19 7.16 1.95
N ALA A 86 -16.26 6.41 3.05
CA ALA A 86 -15.67 6.82 4.33
C ALA A 86 -15.11 5.60 5.06
N THR A 87 -14.00 5.80 5.77
CA THR A 87 -13.42 4.81 6.69
C THR A 87 -13.63 5.26 8.13
N GLN A 88 -13.71 4.32 9.06
CA GLN A 88 -13.81 4.62 10.49
C GLN A 88 -12.41 4.58 11.08
N PHE A 89 -11.96 5.70 11.63
CA PHE A 89 -10.70 5.80 12.34
C PHE A 89 -10.96 6.32 13.76
N ASN A 90 -10.67 5.49 14.77
CA ASN A 90 -10.90 5.80 16.19
C ASN A 90 -12.33 6.33 16.46
N GLY A 91 -13.35 5.65 15.93
CA GLY A 91 -14.76 6.03 16.13
C GLY A 91 -15.25 7.21 15.28
N PHE A 92 -14.35 7.92 14.58
CA PHE A 92 -14.70 9.02 13.68
C PHE A 92 -14.69 8.58 12.21
N GLY A 93 -15.64 9.08 11.43
CA GLY A 93 -15.67 8.86 9.98
C GLY A 93 -14.74 9.83 9.26
N GLN A 94 -13.73 9.31 8.57
CA GLN A 94 -12.92 10.07 7.63
C GLN A 94 -13.47 9.87 6.21
N GLY A 95 -13.85 10.96 5.53
CA GLY A 95 -14.38 10.93 4.17
C GLY A 95 -13.29 10.74 3.13
N LEU A 96 -13.46 9.78 2.25
CA LEU A 96 -12.47 9.34 1.28
C LEU A 96 -13.04 9.38 -0.14
N LEU A 97 -12.14 9.47 -1.11
CA LEU A 97 -12.40 9.37 -2.53
C LEU A 97 -11.51 8.26 -3.07
N VAL A 98 -12.12 7.10 -3.32
CA VAL A 98 -11.41 5.90 -3.75
C VAL A 98 -11.44 5.83 -5.26
N THR A 99 -10.25 5.73 -5.85
CA THR A 99 -10.07 5.54 -7.29
C THR A 99 -9.84 4.06 -7.57
N GLY A 100 -10.66 3.51 -8.47
CA GLY A 100 -10.56 2.12 -8.88
C GLY A 100 -10.68 1.95 -10.40
N TYR A 101 -10.11 0.86 -10.87
CA TYR A 101 -10.24 0.39 -12.25
C TYR A 101 -11.05 -0.88 -12.22
N GLU A 102 -12.11 -0.98 -13.03
CA GLU A 102 -12.80 -2.27 -13.26
C GLU A 102 -13.29 -2.96 -11.96
N GLY A 103 -13.70 -2.15 -10.97
CA GLY A 103 -14.17 -2.64 -9.67
C GLY A 103 -13.07 -2.93 -8.64
N ARG A 104 -11.80 -2.70 -8.97
CA ARG A 104 -10.66 -2.88 -8.07
C ARG A 104 -10.15 -1.53 -7.56
N PRO A 105 -10.21 -1.25 -6.25
CA PRO A 105 -9.68 -0.01 -5.70
C PRO A 105 -8.14 -0.04 -5.74
N THR A 106 -7.52 1.02 -6.26
CA THR A 106 -6.06 1.11 -6.41
C THR A 106 -5.48 2.23 -5.56
N LYS A 107 -6.22 3.32 -5.37
CA LYS A 107 -5.74 4.51 -4.67
C LYS A 107 -6.85 5.14 -3.84
N ILE A 108 -6.53 5.46 -2.60
CA ILE A 108 -7.38 6.24 -1.69
C ILE A 108 -6.84 7.67 -1.63
N GLU A 109 -7.74 8.64 -1.74
CA GLU A 109 -7.49 10.08 -1.56
C GLU A 109 -8.55 10.68 -0.64
N GLY A 110 -8.33 11.88 -0.12
CA GLY A 110 -9.29 12.53 0.78
C GLY A 110 -10.43 13.14 -0.04
N ASN A 111 -11.66 13.07 0.48
CA ASN A 111 -12.75 13.78 -0.18
C ASN A 111 -12.68 15.29 0.14
N PRO A 112 -12.54 16.19 -0.87
CA PRO A 112 -12.50 17.64 -0.65
C PRO A 112 -13.81 18.21 -0.08
N THR A 113 -14.95 17.56 -0.32
CA THR A 113 -16.25 18.02 0.21
C THR A 113 -16.49 17.57 1.65
N HIS A 114 -15.66 16.67 2.19
CA HIS A 114 -15.85 16.14 3.54
C HIS A 114 -15.08 16.99 4.58
N PRO A 115 -15.73 17.44 5.66
CA PRO A 115 -15.14 18.40 6.59
C PRO A 115 -13.90 17.86 7.33
N ALA A 116 -13.82 16.55 7.56
CA ALA A 116 -12.68 15.94 8.24
C ALA A 116 -11.45 15.73 7.35
N SER A 117 -11.63 15.64 6.03
CA SER A 117 -10.55 15.24 5.11
C SER A 117 -10.06 16.41 4.25
N LEU A 118 -10.97 17.28 3.79
CA LEU A 118 -10.65 18.46 2.96
C LEU A 118 -9.68 18.18 1.79
N GLY A 119 -9.68 16.96 1.26
CA GLY A 119 -8.80 16.51 0.18
C GLY A 119 -7.57 15.72 0.61
N ALA A 120 -7.24 15.65 1.90
CA ALA A 120 -6.11 14.88 2.44
C ALA A 120 -6.53 13.55 3.10
N THR A 121 -5.62 12.57 3.08
CA THR A 121 -5.77 11.26 3.73
C THR A 121 -4.84 11.12 4.94
N SER A 122 -5.22 10.25 5.87
CA SER A 122 -4.33 9.78 6.93
C SER A 122 -3.46 8.62 6.42
N VAL A 123 -2.34 8.35 7.09
CA VAL A 123 -1.45 7.23 6.74
C VAL A 123 -2.17 5.89 6.81
N TRP A 124 -3.08 5.73 7.79
CA TRP A 124 -3.91 4.54 7.96
C TRP A 124 -4.89 4.37 6.80
N ALA A 125 -5.68 5.41 6.50
CA ALA A 125 -6.61 5.38 5.37
C ALA A 125 -5.90 5.12 4.03
N GLN A 126 -4.63 5.50 3.91
CA GLN A 126 -3.82 5.21 2.73
C GLN A 126 -3.39 3.73 2.66
N ALA A 127 -3.12 3.12 3.83
CA ALA A 127 -2.71 1.73 3.98
C ALA A 127 -3.87 0.74 3.88
N ASP A 128 -5.11 1.16 4.15
CA ASP A 128 -6.33 0.33 4.05
C ASP A 128 -6.49 -0.38 2.68
N VAL A 129 -5.87 0.14 1.60
CA VAL A 129 -5.84 -0.55 0.29
C VAL A 129 -5.13 -1.89 0.39
N LEU A 130 -4.02 -1.96 1.13
CA LEU A 130 -3.25 -3.18 1.29
C LEU A 130 -4.04 -4.22 2.08
N ASP A 131 -4.71 -3.80 3.15
CA ASP A 131 -5.56 -4.66 3.98
C ASP A 131 -6.66 -5.37 3.16
N LEU A 132 -7.20 -4.71 2.13
CA LEU A 132 -8.18 -5.32 1.22
C LEU A 132 -7.56 -6.43 0.34
N TYR A 133 -6.29 -6.31 -0.02
CA TYR A 133 -5.59 -7.24 -0.91
C TYR A 133 -4.79 -8.31 -0.18
N GLU A 134 -4.68 -8.26 1.15
CA GLU A 134 -4.01 -9.30 1.90
C GLU A 134 -4.76 -10.65 1.80
N LEU A 135 -4.08 -11.65 1.23
CA LEU A 135 -4.57 -13.03 1.06
C LEU A 135 -4.88 -13.76 2.38
N ALA A 136 -4.37 -13.24 3.51
CA ALA A 136 -4.64 -13.80 4.83
C ALA A 136 -6.00 -13.34 5.42
N TYR A 137 -6.71 -12.44 4.75
CA TYR A 137 -8.09 -12.13 5.13
C TYR A 137 -8.89 -13.43 5.07
N VAL A 138 -9.55 -13.75 6.18
CA VAL A 138 -10.11 -15.07 6.47
C VAL A 138 -11.10 -15.50 5.38
N VAL A 139 -10.63 -16.25 4.38
CA VAL A 139 -11.44 -16.92 3.36
C VAL A 139 -12.06 -18.16 4.01
N GLY A 140 -12.94 -17.88 4.96
CA GLY A 140 -13.78 -18.85 5.64
C GLY A 140 -13.68 -18.75 7.15
N SER A 141 -14.79 -18.52 7.85
CA SER A 141 -14.86 -18.55 9.31
C SER A 141 -14.19 -19.82 9.85
N THR A 142 -13.04 -19.66 10.50
CA THR A 142 -12.35 -20.74 11.20
C THR A 142 -13.12 -21.05 12.48
N GLY A 143 -14.35 -21.56 12.33
CA GLY A 143 -15.14 -22.14 13.39
C GLY A 143 -14.51 -23.47 13.78
N ARG A 144 -14.35 -23.67 15.09
CA ARG A 144 -13.96 -24.94 15.71
C ARG A 144 -14.84 -26.07 15.17
N ARG A 145 -14.32 -26.82 14.18
CA ARG A 145 -14.90 -28.02 13.53
C ARG A 145 -16.38 -27.87 13.14
N ASP A 146 -16.65 -27.82 11.83
CA ASP A 146 -17.97 -27.96 11.21
C ASP A 146 -18.87 -26.71 11.08
N ALA A 147 -18.31 -25.50 11.04
CA ALA A 147 -19.08 -24.33 10.61
C ALA A 147 -19.11 -24.24 9.07
N LYS A 148 -20.09 -24.90 8.43
CA LYS A 148 -20.42 -24.66 7.01
C LYS A 148 -20.86 -23.21 6.83
N ILE A 149 -20.15 -22.51 5.96
CA ILE A 149 -20.24 -21.07 5.76
C ILE A 149 -21.38 -20.74 4.80
N SER A 150 -22.12 -19.69 5.17
CA SER A 150 -23.01 -18.88 4.31
C SER A 150 -24.52 -19.18 4.29
N ARG A 151 -25.04 -20.12 5.09
CA ARG A 151 -26.49 -20.09 5.43
C ARG A 151 -26.84 -20.70 6.79
N CYS A 152 -26.02 -21.63 7.29
CA CYS A 152 -26.24 -22.24 8.61
C CYS A 152 -25.79 -21.39 9.80
N ALA A 153 -24.84 -20.45 9.63
CA ALA A 153 -24.38 -19.62 10.76
C ALA A 153 -25.51 -18.72 11.32
N LEU A 154 -26.29 -18.10 10.43
CA LEU A 154 -27.50 -17.35 10.80
C LEU A 154 -28.56 -18.26 11.45
N VAL A 155 -28.69 -19.50 10.95
CA VAL A 155 -29.62 -20.52 11.48
C VAL A 155 -29.14 -21.14 12.80
N HIS A 156 -27.86 -21.03 13.17
CA HIS A 156 -27.36 -21.43 14.49
C HIS A 156 -27.36 -20.30 15.53
N LEU A 157 -27.33 -19.03 15.09
CA LEU A 157 -27.56 -17.89 15.97
C LEU A 157 -29.03 -17.79 16.42
N GLY A 158 -29.99 -18.05 15.53
CA GLY A 158 -31.43 -18.03 15.86
C GLY A 158 -31.89 -18.95 17.02
N PRO A 159 -31.46 -20.23 17.10
CA PRO A 159 -31.83 -21.12 18.19
C PRO A 159 -31.03 -20.87 19.48
N ALA A 160 -29.91 -20.12 19.45
CA ALA A 160 -29.23 -19.67 20.65
C ALA A 160 -30.03 -18.54 21.34
N GLU A 161 -30.49 -17.55 20.56
CA GLU A 161 -31.27 -16.42 21.10
C GLU A 161 -32.64 -16.84 21.65
N SER A 162 -33.32 -17.81 21.03
CA SER A 162 -34.66 -18.25 21.42
C SER A 162 -34.70 -19.25 22.59
N ARG A 163 -33.58 -19.93 22.91
CA ARG A 163 -33.48 -20.86 24.05
C ARG A 163 -32.94 -20.25 25.34
N GLN A 164 -32.35 -19.05 25.27
CA GLN A 164 -31.76 -18.37 26.43
C GLN A 164 -32.82 -17.59 27.21
N SER A 165 -32.98 -17.93 28.49
CA SER A 165 -33.90 -17.24 29.38
C SER A 165 -33.53 -15.76 29.50
N GLN A 166 -34.49 -14.87 29.82
CA GLN A 166 -34.23 -13.43 29.98
C GLN A 166 -33.03 -13.09 30.90
N ARG A 167 -32.67 -13.97 31.85
CA ARG A 167 -31.50 -13.80 32.72
C ARG A 167 -30.16 -13.95 31.98
N GLU A 168 -30.07 -14.82 30.98
CA GLU A 168 -28.84 -15.06 30.20
C GLU A 168 -28.64 -14.03 29.09
N ARG A 169 -29.73 -13.45 28.56
CA ARG A 169 -29.65 -12.32 27.62
C ARG A 169 -28.92 -11.10 28.22
N ARG A 170 -29.02 -10.91 29.54
CA ARG A 170 -28.24 -9.88 30.28
C ARG A 170 -26.74 -10.18 30.37
N ALA A 171 -26.33 -11.43 30.11
CA ALA A 171 -24.93 -11.84 30.15
C ALA A 171 -24.20 -11.69 28.80
N MET A 172 -24.92 -11.45 27.69
CA MET A 172 -24.28 -11.15 26.40
C MET A 172 -23.62 -9.78 26.44
N ARG A 173 -22.31 -9.77 26.22
CA ARG A 173 -21.50 -8.55 26.15
C ARG A 173 -21.01 -8.40 24.72
N PHE A 174 -21.61 -7.46 24.00
CA PHE A 174 -21.09 -7.01 22.72
C PHE A 174 -19.95 -6.04 22.99
N PHE A 175 -18.73 -6.48 22.72
CA PHE A 175 -17.57 -5.61 22.68
C PHE A 175 -17.47 -5.07 21.25
N GLN A 176 -18.13 -3.95 20.99
CA GLN A 176 -17.82 -3.13 19.83
C GLN A 176 -16.71 -2.16 20.22
N GLY A 177 -15.74 -1.99 19.33
CA GLY A 177 -14.56 -1.19 19.57
C GLY A 177 -14.90 0.28 19.78
N GLU A 178 -14.98 0.68 21.05
CA GLU A 178 -14.35 1.88 21.60
C GLU A 178 -14.30 1.70 23.12
N SER A 179 -13.19 1.15 23.61
CA SER A 179 -12.97 0.96 25.04
C SER A 179 -12.72 2.32 25.71
N ARG A 180 -13.79 3.00 26.12
CA ARG A 180 -13.69 4.00 27.18
C ARG A 180 -13.06 3.30 28.39
N CYS A 181 -11.78 3.61 28.65
CA CYS A 181 -11.21 3.42 29.97
C CYS A 181 -12.15 4.13 30.95
N ARG A 182 -12.85 3.34 31.79
CA ARG A 182 -13.42 3.88 33.02
C ARG A 182 -12.24 4.32 33.88
N THR A 183 -11.85 5.59 33.80
CA THR A 183 -11.15 6.23 34.91
C THR A 183 -12.15 6.30 36.05
N GLY A 184 -12.06 5.33 36.97
CA GLY A 184 -12.73 5.39 38.25
C GLY A 184 -12.06 6.46 39.10
N LEU A 185 -12.90 7.37 39.60
CA LEU A 185 -12.69 8.06 40.87
C LEU A 185 -12.62 7.05 42.02
#